data_AF-A0A7H4MM45-F1
#
_entry.id   AF-A0A7H4MM45-F1
#
_cell.length_a   1.000
_cell.length_b   1.000
_cell.length_c   1.000
_cell.angle_alpha   90.00
_cell.angle_beta   90.00
_cell.angle_gamma   90.00
#
_symmetry.space_group_name_H-M   'P 1'
#
loop_
_entity.id
_entity.type
_entity.pdbx_description
1 polymer ?
#
loop_
_entity_poly.entity_id
_entity_poly.type
_entity_poly.pdbx_seq_one_letter_code
_entity_poly.pdbx_strand_id
1 'polypeptide(L)'
;MRDSYQLHAAVVEVIIHKDAEVKYSTVQNWFPGDNNTGGILNFVTKRALCEGENSKMSWTQSETGSAITWKYPSCILRGDNSIGEFFSVALTSGHQQADTGTKNDPYRQEHPLDHHLERDLRRTQPEQLSRGWSKSCRPRLTPATSPSAIRC
;
A
#
# COMPACT_ATOMS: atom_id res chain seq x y z
N MET A 1 5.43 -32.03 8.53
CA MET A 1 5.27 -30.75 7.81
C MET A 1 4.39 -29.88 8.72
N ARG A 2 4.60 -28.56 8.82
CA ARG A 2 3.92 -27.77 9.88
C ARG A 2 2.43 -27.56 9.53
N ASP A 3 1.54 -28.17 10.32
CA ASP A 3 0.09 -28.13 10.13
C ASP A 3 -0.57 -26.83 10.63
N SER A 4 0.22 -25.85 11.08
CA SER A 4 -0.26 -24.58 11.65
C SER A 4 0.02 -23.38 10.75
N TYR A 5 -0.95 -22.46 10.64
CA TYR A 5 -0.75 -21.15 10.02
C TYR A 5 0.36 -20.36 10.72
N GLN A 6 1.18 -19.68 9.92
CA GLN A 6 2.23 -18.79 10.43
C GLN A 6 1.87 -17.35 10.11
N LEU A 7 1.82 -16.52 11.15
CA LEU A 7 1.54 -15.09 11.01
C LEU A 7 2.83 -14.33 10.71
N HIS A 8 2.84 -13.62 9.58
CA HIS A 8 3.83 -12.59 9.27
C HIS A 8 3.15 -11.23 9.38
N ALA A 9 3.45 -10.51 10.46
CA ALA A 9 2.99 -9.15 10.68
C ALA A 9 4.17 -8.18 10.69
N ALA A 10 4.15 -7.19 9.81
CA ALA A 10 5.22 -6.19 9.73
C ALA A 10 4.66 -4.78 9.57
N VAL A 11 5.40 -3.81 10.11
CA VAL A 11 5.11 -2.39 9.98
C VAL A 11 6.32 -1.70 9.37
N VAL A 12 6.09 -0.91 8.34
CA VAL A 12 7.13 -0.11 7.68
C VAL A 12 6.67 1.34 7.64
N GLU A 13 7.49 2.21 8.21
CA GLU A 13 7.32 3.67 8.12
C GLU A 13 8.51 4.28 7.39
N VAL A 14 8.21 5.11 6.39
CA VAL A 14 9.21 5.83 5.59
C VAL A 14 8.90 7.32 5.69
N ILE A 15 9.88 8.14 6.04
CA ILE A 15 9.76 9.60 6.10
C ILE A 15 10.75 10.19 5.09
N ILE A 16 10.24 11.04 4.20
CA ILE A 16 11.00 11.55 3.06
C ILE A 16 11.04 13.07 3.17
N HIS A 17 12.24 13.59 3.34
CA HIS A 17 12.51 15.01 3.49
C HIS A 17 12.67 15.70 2.13
N LYS A 18 12.99 17.00 2.17
CA LYS A 18 13.06 17.88 1.00
C LYS A 18 14.06 17.34 -0.03
N ASP A 19 13.63 17.33 -1.30
CA ASP A 19 14.40 16.88 -2.45
C ASP A 19 14.92 15.42 -2.35
N ALA A 20 14.38 14.62 -1.43
CA ALA A 20 14.76 13.23 -1.24
C ALA A 20 13.85 12.27 -2.03
N GLU A 21 14.45 11.20 -2.55
CA GLU A 21 13.77 10.14 -3.29
C GLU A 21 14.04 8.79 -2.63
N VAL A 22 12.97 8.03 -2.37
CA VAL A 22 13.04 6.69 -1.80
C VAL A 22 12.35 5.69 -2.72
N LYS A 23 13.08 4.63 -3.07
CA LYS A 23 12.55 3.47 -3.79
C LYS A 23 12.53 2.29 -2.85
N TYR A 24 11.35 1.78 -2.56
CA TYR A 24 11.14 0.67 -1.65
C TYR A 24 10.61 -0.54 -2.40
N SER A 25 11.43 -1.56 -2.50
CA SER A 25 11.12 -2.79 -3.24
C SER A 25 10.93 -3.95 -2.29
N THR A 26 9.83 -4.70 -2.43
CA THR A 26 9.61 -5.95 -1.70
C THR A 26 9.39 -7.10 -2.65
N VAL A 27 10.17 -8.17 -2.48
CA VAL A 27 9.97 -9.45 -3.17
C VAL A 27 9.68 -10.49 -2.10
N GLN A 28 8.48 -11.08 -2.15
CA GLN A 28 8.05 -12.08 -1.19
C GLN A 28 7.54 -13.33 -1.90
N ASN A 29 8.19 -14.46 -1.65
CA ASN A 29 7.76 -15.77 -2.14
C ASN A 29 7.52 -16.69 -0.95
N TRP A 30 6.26 -17.01 -0.70
CA TRP A 30 5.83 -17.78 0.46
C TRP A 30 5.34 -19.18 0.06
N PHE A 31 5.27 -20.06 1.05
CA PHE A 31 4.67 -21.38 0.87
C PHE A 31 3.15 -21.30 1.09
N PRO A 32 2.31 -21.71 0.11
CA PRO A 32 0.85 -21.57 0.19
C PRO A 32 0.18 -22.41 1.29
N GLY A 33 0.86 -23.44 1.78
CA GLY A 33 0.21 -24.55 2.47
C GLY A 33 -0.22 -25.65 1.49
N ASP A 34 -0.81 -26.71 2.01
CA ASP A 34 -1.39 -27.81 1.22
C ASP A 34 -2.92 -27.84 1.43
N ASN A 35 -3.70 -27.72 0.36
CA ASN A 35 -5.17 -27.85 0.34
C ASN A 35 -5.86 -27.20 1.55
N ASN A 36 -5.62 -25.90 1.78
CA ASN A 36 -6.15 -25.10 2.90
C ASN A 36 -5.62 -25.46 4.31
N THR A 37 -4.53 -26.21 4.42
CA THR A 37 -3.89 -26.54 5.69
C THR A 37 -2.53 -25.87 5.79
N GLY A 38 -2.38 -24.97 6.77
CA GLY A 38 -1.16 -24.20 6.99
C GLY A 38 -0.93 -23.10 5.93
N GLY A 39 0.32 -22.66 5.81
CA GLY A 39 0.69 -21.52 4.96
C GLY A 39 0.82 -20.21 5.75
N ILE A 40 1.16 -19.14 5.03
CA ILE A 40 1.52 -17.86 5.63
C ILE A 40 0.39 -16.85 5.50
N LEU A 41 0.03 -16.25 6.63
CA LEU A 41 -0.85 -15.08 6.72
C LEU A 41 0.03 -13.83 6.71
N ASN A 42 -0.07 -13.03 5.65
CA ASN A 42 0.81 -11.91 5.41
C ASN A 42 0.06 -10.59 5.61
N PHE A 43 0.20 -10.00 6.80
CA PHE A 43 -0.48 -8.78 7.22
C PHE A 43 0.54 -7.66 7.42
N VAL A 44 0.69 -6.81 6.41
CA VAL A 44 1.73 -5.78 6.43
C VAL A 44 1.14 -4.40 6.24
N THR A 45 1.47 -3.51 7.17
CA THR A 45 1.12 -2.09 7.09
C THR A 45 2.33 -1.30 6.66
N LYS A 46 2.30 -0.70 5.47
CA LYS A 46 3.37 0.17 4.97
C LYS A 46 2.84 1.58 4.78
N ARG A 47 3.58 2.57 5.28
CA ARG A 47 3.21 3.98 5.15
C ARG A 47 4.42 4.84 4.86
N ALA A 48 4.32 5.68 3.85
CA ALA A 48 5.28 6.72 3.54
C ALA A 48 4.68 8.10 3.84
N LEU A 49 5.48 8.96 4.43
CA LEU A 49 5.21 10.38 4.62
C LEU A 49 6.21 11.17 3.76
N CYS A 50 5.70 11.73 2.67
CA CYS A 50 6.39 12.71 1.84
C CYS A 50 6.27 14.07 2.54
N GLU A 51 7.17 14.34 3.50
CA GLU A 51 7.13 15.53 4.35
C GLU A 51 7.71 16.76 3.63
N GLY A 52 8.81 16.58 2.90
CA GLY A 52 9.52 17.69 2.26
C GLY A 52 9.01 18.02 0.86
N GLU A 53 9.27 19.23 0.41
CA GLU A 53 9.06 19.67 -0.98
C GLU A 53 9.85 18.78 -1.95
N ASN A 54 9.27 18.50 -3.11
CA ASN A 54 9.82 17.62 -4.16
C ASN A 54 10.19 16.20 -3.67
N SER A 55 9.63 15.75 -2.56
CA SER A 55 9.87 14.40 -2.04
C SER A 55 9.22 13.34 -2.94
N LYS A 56 9.91 12.23 -3.17
CA LYS A 56 9.44 11.17 -4.06
C LYS A 56 9.45 9.83 -3.36
N MET A 57 8.32 9.14 -3.38
CA MET A 57 8.19 7.77 -2.92
C MET A 57 7.80 6.86 -4.07
N SER A 58 8.54 5.76 -4.23
CA SER A 58 8.19 4.70 -5.18
C SER A 58 8.12 3.36 -4.45
N TRP A 59 6.92 2.79 -4.40
CA TRP A 59 6.68 1.44 -3.89
C TRP A 59 6.70 0.45 -5.04
N THR A 60 7.53 -0.59 -4.96
CA THR A 60 7.51 -1.71 -5.90
C THR A 60 7.32 -3.00 -5.12
N GLN A 61 6.31 -3.79 -5.47
CA GLN A 61 6.09 -5.09 -4.83
C GLN A 61 5.83 -6.20 -5.83
N SER A 62 6.42 -7.35 -5.53
CA SER A 62 6.19 -8.62 -6.22
C SER A 62 5.97 -9.71 -5.18
N GLU A 63 4.79 -10.32 -5.21
CA GLU A 63 4.36 -11.23 -4.17
C GLU A 63 3.70 -12.48 -4.74
N THR A 64 4.04 -13.63 -4.15
CA THR A 64 3.56 -14.94 -4.59
C THR A 64 3.47 -15.88 -3.39
N GLY A 65 2.50 -16.78 -3.42
CA GLY A 65 2.59 -17.98 -2.58
C GLY A 65 2.05 -17.86 -1.15
N SER A 66 1.48 -16.72 -0.73
CA SER A 66 0.81 -16.62 0.58
C SER A 66 -0.53 -17.34 0.58
N ALA A 67 -0.98 -17.85 1.73
CA ALA A 67 -2.34 -18.37 1.89
C ALA A 67 -3.36 -17.21 1.89
N ILE A 68 -3.10 -16.21 2.75
CA ILE A 68 -3.87 -14.95 2.80
C ILE A 68 -2.90 -13.78 2.80
N THR A 69 -3.17 -12.79 1.96
CA THR A 69 -2.38 -11.55 1.87
C THR A 69 -3.25 -10.34 2.08
N TRP A 70 -2.96 -9.52 3.10
CA TRP A 70 -3.55 -8.19 3.28
C TRP A 70 -2.48 -7.13 3.37
N LYS A 71 -2.45 -6.25 2.36
CA LYS A 71 -1.49 -5.17 2.24
C LYS A 71 -2.13 -3.92 1.67
N TYR A 72 -2.01 -2.84 2.44
CA TYR A 72 -2.42 -1.50 2.04
C TYR A 72 -1.26 -0.51 2.20
N PRO A 73 -0.22 -0.61 1.35
CA PRO A 73 0.78 0.44 1.24
C PRO A 73 0.11 1.80 1.02
N SER A 74 0.62 2.81 1.69
CA SER A 74 0.06 4.16 1.65
C SER A 74 1.13 5.22 1.49
N CYS A 75 0.79 6.28 0.76
CA CYS A 75 1.59 7.51 0.65
C CYS A 75 0.77 8.71 1.13
N ILE A 76 1.34 9.45 2.07
CA ILE A 76 0.85 10.76 2.50
C ILE A 76 1.71 11.79 1.80
N LEU A 77 1.12 12.48 0.83
CA LEU A 77 1.76 13.51 0.01
C LEU A 77 1.54 14.88 0.70
N ARG A 78 2.44 15.27 1.60
CA ARG A 78 2.31 16.50 2.40
C ARG A 78 3.11 17.66 1.82
N GLY A 79 4.34 17.43 1.35
CA GLY A 79 5.19 18.47 0.78
C GLY A 79 4.79 18.85 -0.64
N ASP A 80 4.95 20.12 -1.01
CA ASP A 80 4.60 20.58 -2.36
C ASP A 80 5.42 19.85 -3.44
N ASN A 81 4.78 19.56 -4.58
CA ASN A 81 5.33 18.75 -5.68
C ASN A 81 5.81 17.36 -5.27
N SER A 82 5.31 16.81 -4.15
CA SER A 82 5.67 15.44 -3.79
C SER A 82 5.01 14.42 -4.71
N ILE A 83 5.72 13.34 -5.01
CA ILE A 83 5.27 12.30 -5.95
C ILE A 83 5.13 10.98 -5.21
N GLY A 84 4.00 10.32 -5.42
CA GLY A 84 3.77 8.94 -4.99
C GLY A 84 3.64 8.02 -6.19
N GLU A 85 4.45 6.97 -6.23
CA GLU A 85 4.35 5.93 -7.24
C GLU A 85 4.11 4.58 -6.58
N PHE A 86 3.27 3.78 -7.21
CA PHE A 86 2.92 2.45 -6.75
C PHE A 86 2.92 1.46 -7.90
N PHE A 87 3.79 0.45 -7.79
CA PHE A 87 3.91 -0.67 -8.71
C PHE A 87 3.68 -1.97 -7.94
N SER A 88 2.63 -2.71 -8.29
CA SER A 88 2.31 -3.99 -7.67
C SER A 88 2.12 -5.09 -8.69
N VAL A 89 2.78 -6.22 -8.45
CA VAL A 89 2.57 -7.48 -9.16
C VAL A 89 2.23 -8.56 -8.14
N ALA A 90 1.02 -9.11 -8.24
CA ALA A 90 0.58 -10.21 -7.39
C ALA A 90 0.29 -11.45 -8.24
N LEU A 91 0.86 -12.58 -7.84
CA LEU A 91 0.62 -13.89 -8.45
C LEU A 91 -0.09 -14.79 -7.44
N THR A 92 -1.33 -15.17 -7.77
CA THR A 92 -2.16 -16.06 -6.95
C THR A 92 -2.54 -17.32 -7.73
N SER A 93 -2.53 -18.47 -7.05
CA SER A 93 -2.89 -19.77 -7.62
C SER A 93 -3.64 -20.65 -6.63
N GLY A 94 -4.66 -21.39 -7.09
CA GLY A 94 -5.43 -22.31 -6.25
C GLY A 94 -6.36 -21.55 -5.29
N HIS A 95 -6.43 -21.97 -4.02
CA HIS A 95 -7.32 -21.38 -3.00
C HIS A 95 -6.75 -20.13 -2.30
N GLN A 96 -5.76 -19.46 -2.88
CA GLN A 96 -5.14 -18.28 -2.27
C GLN A 96 -6.08 -17.08 -2.29
N GLN A 97 -6.06 -16.31 -1.21
CA GLN A 97 -6.77 -15.05 -1.08
C GLN A 97 -5.80 -13.88 -0.97
N ALA A 98 -5.99 -12.86 -1.81
CA ALA A 98 -5.22 -11.62 -1.74
C ALA A 98 -6.15 -10.41 -1.79
N ASP A 99 -6.11 -9.56 -0.75
CA ASP A 99 -6.66 -8.21 -0.76
C ASP A 99 -5.49 -7.22 -0.72
N THR A 100 -5.16 -6.68 -1.89
CA THR A 100 -4.07 -5.73 -2.07
C THR A 100 -4.62 -4.41 -2.56
N GLY A 101 -3.96 -3.32 -2.23
CA GLY A 101 -4.29 -2.04 -2.84
C GLY A 101 -3.51 -0.91 -2.21
N THR A 102 -3.76 0.29 -2.69
CA THR A 102 -2.99 1.46 -2.28
C THR A 102 -3.89 2.58 -1.83
N LYS A 103 -3.46 3.28 -0.78
CA LYS A 103 -4.10 4.50 -0.33
C LYS A 103 -3.17 5.70 -0.48
N ASN A 104 -3.56 6.61 -1.37
CA ASN A 104 -2.85 7.86 -1.58
C ASN A 104 -3.69 9.03 -1.04
N ASP A 105 -3.08 9.79 -0.14
CA ASP A 105 -3.71 10.93 0.53
C ASP A 105 -2.95 12.21 0.17
N PRO A 106 -3.37 12.92 -0.89
CA PRO A 106 -2.88 14.26 -1.20
C PRO A 106 -3.36 15.25 -0.14
N TYR A 107 -2.45 15.61 0.77
CA TYR A 107 -2.69 16.61 1.78
C TYR A 107 -2.32 17.99 1.21
N ARG A 108 -3.32 18.85 0.99
CA ARG A 108 -3.15 20.28 0.60
C ARG A 108 -2.49 20.59 -0.76
N GLN A 109 -2.18 19.62 -1.61
CA GLN A 109 -1.60 19.90 -2.95
C GLN A 109 -2.64 20.23 -4.02
N GLU A 110 -2.32 21.21 -4.89
CA GLU A 110 -3.12 21.55 -6.07
C GLU A 110 -2.95 20.53 -7.21
N HIS A 111 -1.74 19.95 -7.37
CA HIS A 111 -1.40 19.00 -8.44
C HIS A 111 -0.54 17.81 -7.94
N PRO A 112 -1.07 16.94 -7.06
CA PRO A 112 -0.37 15.71 -6.69
C PRO A 112 -0.22 14.79 -7.90
N LEU A 113 1.01 14.35 -8.20
CA LEU A 113 1.25 13.32 -9.21
C LEU A 113 1.25 11.95 -8.53
N ASP A 114 0.25 11.15 -8.88
CA ASP A 114 0.07 9.79 -8.41
C ASP A 114 0.10 8.84 -9.61
N HIS A 115 1.08 7.93 -9.62
CA HIS A 115 1.20 6.89 -10.63
C HIS A 115 0.90 5.54 -10.00
N HIS A 116 -0.28 5.00 -10.28
CA HIS A 116 -0.73 3.71 -9.79
C HIS A 116 -0.76 2.68 -10.92
N LEU A 117 0.08 1.66 -10.83
CA LEU A 117 0.09 0.51 -11.72
C LEU A 117 0.02 -0.78 -10.91
N GLU A 118 -1.14 -1.45 -10.98
CA GLU A 118 -1.36 -2.77 -10.39
C GLU A 118 -1.60 -3.78 -11.51
N ARG A 119 -0.85 -4.88 -11.49
CA ARG A 119 -0.98 -5.99 -12.43
C ARG A 119 -1.17 -7.30 -11.67
N ASP A 120 -2.37 -7.84 -11.78
CA ASP A 120 -2.75 -9.09 -11.13
C ASP A 120 -2.73 -10.26 -12.12
N LEU A 121 -1.92 -11.27 -11.81
CA LEU A 121 -1.80 -12.51 -12.61
C LEU A 121 -2.41 -13.67 -11.83
N ARG A 122 -3.54 -14.20 -12.32
CA ARG A 122 -4.32 -15.27 -11.69
C ARG A 122 -4.18 -16.59 -12.43
N ARG A 123 -4.01 -17.70 -11.71
CA ARG A 123 -4.09 -19.06 -12.28
C ARG A 123 -5.01 -19.95 -11.43
N THR A 124 -6.08 -20.51 -12.01
CA THR A 124 -6.97 -21.53 -11.39
C THR A 124 -7.65 -21.13 -10.05
N GLN A 125 -8.86 -20.55 -10.14
CA GLN A 125 -9.82 -20.24 -9.05
C GLN A 125 -9.31 -19.58 -7.73
N PRO A 126 -8.42 -18.57 -7.75
CA PRO A 126 -8.16 -17.75 -6.56
C PRO A 126 -9.13 -16.57 -6.42
N GLU A 127 -9.49 -16.21 -5.19
CA GLU A 127 -10.23 -14.97 -4.88
C GLU A 127 -9.24 -13.83 -4.61
N GLN A 128 -9.16 -12.89 -5.54
CA GLN A 128 -8.30 -11.71 -5.44
C GLN A 128 -9.13 -10.44 -5.57
N LEU A 129 -9.02 -9.57 -4.56
CA LEU A 129 -9.68 -8.28 -4.47
C LEU A 129 -8.61 -7.19 -4.50
N SER A 130 -8.70 -6.25 -5.43
CA SER A 130 -7.87 -5.04 -5.41
C SER A 130 -8.69 -3.85 -4.92
N ARG A 131 -8.20 -3.11 -3.92
CA ARG A 131 -8.90 -1.97 -3.30
C ARG A 131 -8.01 -0.72 -3.27
N GLY A 132 -8.22 0.17 -4.23
CA GLY A 132 -7.61 1.51 -4.23
C GLY A 132 -8.48 2.55 -3.52
N TRP A 133 -7.87 3.46 -2.76
CA TRP A 133 -8.55 4.62 -2.18
C TRP A 133 -7.71 5.89 -2.35
N SER A 134 -8.28 6.90 -3.01
CA SER A 134 -7.66 8.23 -3.12
C SER A 134 -8.53 9.26 -2.39
N LYS A 135 -7.95 10.02 -1.45
CA LYS A 135 -8.63 11.10 -0.73
C LYS A 135 -8.06 12.45 -1.14
N SER A 136 -8.82 13.24 -1.88
CA SER A 136 -8.53 14.67 -2.07
C SER A 136 -9.25 15.49 -1.01
N CYS A 137 -8.53 15.93 0.02
CA CYS A 137 -9.05 16.89 1.00
C CYS A 137 -8.66 18.32 0.60
N ARG A 138 -9.57 19.05 -0.07
CA ARG A 138 -9.41 20.50 -0.27
C ARG A 138 -9.76 21.25 1.02
N PRO A 139 -8.92 22.18 1.52
CA PRO A 139 -9.38 23.12 2.53
C PRO A 139 -10.42 24.04 1.88
N ARG A 140 -11.62 24.10 2.44
CA ARG A 140 -12.57 25.15 2.10
C ARG A 140 -11.96 26.47 2.59
N LEU A 141 -11.76 27.43 1.70
CA LEU A 141 -11.38 28.81 2.03
C LEU A 141 -12.53 29.44 2.85
N THR A 142 -12.56 29.19 4.16
CA THR A 142 -13.40 29.93 5.10
C THR A 142 -12.55 30.30 6.31
N PRO A 143 -12.55 31.58 6.73
CA PRO A 143 -11.72 32.03 7.83
C PRO A 143 -12.10 31.31 9.13
N ALA A 144 -11.08 30.97 9.92
CA ALA A 144 -11.17 30.13 11.10
C ALA A 144 -12.04 30.74 12.20
N THR A 145 -13.18 30.11 12.53
CA THR A 145 -13.94 30.35 13.76
C THR A 145 -14.72 29.10 14.22
N SER A 146 -14.02 28.01 14.58
CA SER A 146 -14.57 27.01 15.53
C SER A 146 -13.50 25.97 15.91
N PRO A 147 -13.29 25.64 17.21
CA PRO A 147 -12.26 24.68 17.63
C PRO A 147 -12.66 23.20 17.48
N SER A 148 -13.84 22.87 16.96
CA SER A 148 -14.42 21.53 17.06
C SER A 148 -14.94 20.96 15.73
N ALA A 149 -14.14 21.02 14.67
CA ALA A 149 -14.43 20.29 13.43
C ALA A 149 -13.40 19.20 13.20
N ILE A 150 -13.88 17.96 13.06
CA ILE A 150 -13.11 16.79 12.64
C ILE A 150 -12.39 17.15 11.35
N ARG A 151 -11.06 17.14 11.42
CA ARG A 151 -10.15 17.46 10.32
C ARG A 151 -10.20 16.34 9.30
N CYS A 152 -10.69 16.66 8.11
CA CYS A 152 -10.37 15.92 6.89
C CYS A 152 -8.96 16.32 6.42
#